data_AF-A0A845XES2-F1
#
_entry.id   AF-A0A845XES2-F1
#
_cell.length_a   1.000
_cell.length_b   1.000
_cell.length_c   1.000
_cell.angle_alpha   90.00
_cell.angle_beta   90.00
_cell.angle_gamma   90.00
#
_symmetry.space_group_name_H-M   'P 1'
#
loop_
_entity.id
_entity.type
_entity.pdbx_description
1 polymer ?
#
loop_
_entity_poly.entity_id
_entity_poly.type
_entity_poly.pdbx_seq_one_letter_code
_entity_poly.pdbx_strand_id
1 'polypeptide(L)'
;MGRPKRDSYADTLAFYKRKAKECPKGVRLNLQRQKTLRIQFTNPTTGKPIVRSANEPFTDEGIINAINKCWDIKDALKRFDSDGEFWAWFDREIVGNLRG
;
A
#
# COMPACT_ATOMS: atom_id res chain seq x y z
N MET A 1 -12.80 11.92 31.31
CA MET A 1 -12.76 11.29 29.98
C MET A 1 -12.11 12.27 29.01
N GLY A 2 -10.84 12.04 28.64
CA GLY A 2 -10.17 12.86 27.62
C GLY A 2 -10.71 12.50 26.25
N ARG A 3 -11.08 13.50 25.43
CA ARG A 3 -11.41 13.28 24.02
C ARG A 3 -10.20 12.60 23.35
N PRO A 4 -10.38 11.56 22.52
CA PRO A 4 -9.28 11.00 21.74
C PRO A 4 -8.64 12.12 20.93
N LYS A 5 -7.32 12.28 21.08
CA LYS A 5 -6.53 13.28 20.37
C LYS A 5 -6.71 12.98 18.88
N ARG A 6 -7.36 13.87 18.13
CA ARG A 6 -7.33 13.79 16.67
C ARG A 6 -5.87 14.03 16.28
N ASP A 7 -5.23 13.03 15.67
CA ASP A 7 -3.88 13.23 15.14
C ASP A 7 -3.93 14.40 14.18
N SER A 8 -3.06 15.40 14.42
CA SER A 8 -2.91 16.49 13.48
C SER A 8 -2.42 15.90 12.16
N TYR A 9 -2.80 16.50 11.03
CA TYR A 9 -2.24 16.13 9.72
C TYR A 9 -0.70 16.02 9.76
N ALA A 10 -0.05 16.92 10.51
CA ALA A 10 1.40 16.91 10.69
C ALA A 10 1.91 15.64 11.41
N ASP A 11 1.17 15.15 12.41
CA ASP A 11 1.51 13.96 13.18
C ASP A 11 1.39 12.70 12.30
N THR A 12 0.27 12.55 11.59
CA THR A 12 0.04 11.45 10.63
C THR A 12 1.05 11.50 9.48
N LEU A 13 1.42 12.68 8.99
CA LEU A 13 2.47 12.84 7.97
C LEU A 13 3.85 12.43 8.50
N ALA A 14 4.19 12.77 9.74
CA ALA A 14 5.43 12.33 10.36
C ALA A 14 5.44 10.80 10.57
N PHE A 15 4.31 10.23 10.98
CA PHE A 15 4.13 8.78 11.11
C PHE A 15 4.31 8.07 9.76
N TYR A 16 3.64 8.54 8.70
CA TYR A 16 3.81 8.07 7.32
C TYR A 16 5.28 8.07 6.90
N LYS A 17 6.00 9.19 7.08
CA LYS A 17 7.41 9.31 6.66
C LYS A 17 8.33 8.31 7.37
N ARG A 18 8.02 7.94 8.63
CA ARG A 18 8.75 6.90 9.34
C ARG A 18 8.41 5.52 8.78
N LYS A 19 7.12 5.21 8.68
CA LYS A 19 6.61 3.91 8.25
C LYS A 19 6.93 3.56 6.80
N ALA A 20 6.93 4.53 5.89
CA ALA A 20 7.29 4.32 4.49
C ALA A 20 8.72 3.79 4.29
N LYS A 21 9.61 3.95 5.29
CA LYS A 21 10.96 3.38 5.27
C LYS A 21 10.99 1.87 5.56
N GLU A 22 9.91 1.33 6.11
CA GLU A 22 9.75 -0.10 6.41
C GLU A 22 9.28 -0.89 5.17
N CYS A 23 8.99 -0.24 4.04
CA CYS A 23 8.62 -0.93 2.80
C CYS A 23 9.75 -1.85 2.30
N PRO A 24 9.43 -3.04 1.75
CA PRO A 24 10.44 -3.96 1.25
C PRO A 24 11.11 -3.45 -0.02
N LYS A 25 12.36 -3.88 -0.27
CA LYS A 25 13.12 -3.49 -1.47
C LYS A 25 12.35 -3.80 -2.76
N GLY A 26 12.14 -2.78 -3.58
CA GLY A 26 11.42 -2.86 -4.85
C GLY A 26 9.92 -2.53 -4.76
N VAL A 27 9.40 -2.30 -3.55
CA VAL A 27 8.04 -1.80 -3.31
C VAL A 27 8.12 -0.51 -2.50
N ARG A 28 7.28 0.48 -2.80
CA ARG A 28 7.29 1.78 -2.12
C ARG A 28 5.87 2.26 -1.84
N LEU A 29 5.66 2.87 -0.68
CA LEU A 29 4.44 3.60 -0.36
C LEU A 29 4.62 5.10 -0.62
N ASN A 30 3.90 5.62 -1.60
CA ASN A 30 3.91 7.02 -2.01
C ASN A 30 2.64 7.73 -1.49
N LEU A 31 2.82 8.95 -0.97
CA LEU A 31 1.71 9.85 -0.64
C LEU A 31 1.49 10.85 -1.77
N GLN A 32 0.34 10.76 -2.45
CA GLN A 32 -0.03 11.65 -3.53
C GLN A 32 -1.03 12.71 -3.05
N ARG A 33 -0.87 13.97 -3.51
CA ARG A 33 -1.76 15.10 -3.17
C ARG A 33 -2.03 15.22 -1.66
N GLN A 34 -1.00 14.94 -0.85
CA GLN A 34 -1.02 15.03 0.61
C GLN A 34 -2.00 14.09 1.34
N LYS A 35 -2.82 13.28 0.65
CA LYS A 35 -3.89 12.48 1.29
C LYS A 35 -4.13 11.09 0.71
N THR A 36 -3.51 10.73 -0.41
CA THR A 36 -3.79 9.46 -1.10
C THR A 36 -2.59 8.55 -1.03
N LEU A 37 -2.74 7.42 -0.34
CA LEU A 37 -1.73 6.37 -0.26
C LEU A 37 -1.73 5.54 -1.55
N ARG A 38 -0.57 5.42 -2.19
CA ARG A 38 -0.36 4.63 -3.40
C ARG A 38 0.86 3.74 -3.27
N ILE A 39 0.75 2.51 -3.76
CA ILE A 39 1.84 1.54 -3.73
C ILE A 39 2.47 1.48 -5.12
N GLN A 40 3.79 1.61 -5.17
CA GLN A 40 4.60 1.45 -6.37
C GLN A 40 5.39 0.15 -6.28
N PHE A 41 5.37 -0.66 -7.34
CA PHE A 41 6.10 -1.92 -7.44
C PHE A 41 6.41 -2.25 -8.91
N THR A 42 7.18 -3.31 -9.16
CA THR A 42 7.45 -3.79 -10.53
C THR A 42 6.25 -4.59 -11.04
N ASN A 43 5.69 -4.19 -12.18
CA ASN A 43 4.62 -4.91 -12.85
C ASN A 43 5.14 -6.27 -13.37
N PRO A 44 4.57 -7.42 -12.95
CA PRO A 44 5.04 -8.73 -13.39
C PRO A 44 4.82 -8.99 -14.89
N THR A 45 3.80 -8.40 -15.51
CA THR A 45 3.51 -8.53 -16.94
C THR A 45 4.50 -7.77 -17.81
N THR A 46 4.96 -6.58 -17.38
CA THR A 46 5.78 -5.69 -18.23
C THR A 46 7.21 -5.49 -17.76
N GLY A 47 7.54 -5.93 -16.54
CA GLY A 47 8.83 -5.67 -15.89
C GLY A 47 9.08 -4.21 -15.52
N LYS A 48 8.12 -3.30 -15.76
CA LYS A 48 8.27 -1.85 -15.51
C LYS A 48 7.63 -1.43 -14.19
N PRO A 49 8.10 -0.34 -13.55
CA PRO A 49 7.43 0.20 -12.37
C PRO A 49 6.00 0.63 -12.67
N ILE A 50 5.07 0.30 -11.77
CA ILE A 50 3.68 0.70 -11.82
C ILE A 50 3.24 1.25 -10.46
N VAL A 51 2.23 2.13 -10.47
CA VAL A 51 1.64 2.71 -9.25
C VAL A 51 0.15 2.36 -9.19
N ARG A 52 -0.30 1.88 -8.03
CA ARG A 52 -1.70 1.52 -7.73
C ARG A 52 -2.16 2.15 -6.42
N SER A 53 -3.47 2.29 -6.24
CA SER A 53 -4.03 2.75 -4.98
C SER A 53 -3.74 1.72 -3.89
N ALA A 54 -3.42 2.16 -2.66
CA ALA A 54 -3.39 1.26 -1.51
C ALA A 54 -4.81 0.88 -1.04
N ASN A 55 -5.82 1.63 -1.49
CA ASN A 55 -7.21 1.58 -1.04
C ASN A 55 -7.36 1.73 0.49
N GLU A 56 -6.55 2.60 1.08
CA GLU A 56 -6.55 2.91 2.51
C GLU A 56 -6.70 4.42 2.74
N PRO A 57 -7.41 4.85 3.80
CA PRO A 57 -7.46 6.25 4.19
C PRO A 57 -6.09 6.73 4.69
N PHE A 58 -5.84 8.04 4.62
CA PHE A 58 -4.64 8.64 5.22
C PHE A 58 -4.84 8.85 6.72
N THR A 59 -4.77 7.76 7.47
CA THR A 59 -4.77 7.68 8.94
C THR A 59 -3.61 6.78 9.37
N ASP A 60 -3.25 6.80 10.66
CA ASP A 60 -2.17 5.93 11.17
C ASP A 60 -2.46 4.43 10.91
N GLU A 61 -3.70 3.99 11.10
CA GLU A 61 -4.15 2.64 10.76
C GLU A 61 -4.05 2.35 9.25
N GLY A 62 -4.55 3.27 8.40
CA GLY A 62 -4.47 3.10 6.96
C GLY A 62 -3.03 3.08 6.44
N ILE A 63 -2.11 3.81 7.09
CA ILE A 63 -0.67 3.75 6.82
C ILE A 63 -0.13 2.37 7.17
N ILE A 64 -0.44 1.82 8.36
CA ILE A 64 -0.01 0.48 8.78
C ILE A 64 -0.52 -0.57 7.78
N ASN A 65 -1.80 -0.53 7.44
CA ASN A 65 -2.42 -1.44 6.47
C ASN A 65 -1.73 -1.34 5.10
N ALA A 66 -1.44 -0.13 4.63
CA ALA A 66 -0.75 0.07 3.37
C ALA A 66 0.70 -0.45 3.38
N ILE A 67 1.40 -0.40 4.52
CA ILE A 67 2.73 -1.02 4.67
C ILE A 67 2.62 -2.55 4.64
N ASN A 68 1.64 -3.14 5.33
CA ASN A 68 1.41 -4.59 5.28
C ASN A 68 1.14 -5.04 3.83
N LYS A 69 0.28 -4.32 3.11
CA LYS A 69 0.04 -4.56 1.68
C LYS A 69 1.31 -4.47 0.83
N CYS A 70 2.28 -3.61 1.18
CA CYS A 70 3.56 -3.56 0.48
C CYS A 70 4.39 -4.84 0.67
N TRP A 71 4.34 -5.44 1.87
CA TRP A 71 4.96 -6.74 2.15
C TRP A 71 4.24 -7.88 1.45
N ASP A 72 2.90 -7.88 1.48
CA ASP A 72 2.10 -8.87 0.77
C ASP A 72 2.40 -8.87 -0.74
N ILE A 73 2.49 -7.68 -1.34
CA ILE A 73 2.88 -7.54 -2.77
C ILE A 73 4.28 -8.08 -3.00
N LYS A 74 5.24 -7.83 -2.10
CA LYS A 74 6.62 -8.32 -2.24
C LYS A 74 6.66 -9.85 -2.25
N ASP A 75 5.89 -10.49 -1.40
CA ASP A 75 5.83 -11.94 -1.30
C ASP A 75 5.04 -12.54 -2.46
N ALA A 76 3.92 -11.92 -2.85
CA ALA A 76 3.14 -12.31 -4.02
C ALA A 76 3.97 -12.27 -5.32
N LEU A 77 4.81 -11.24 -5.51
CA LEU A 77 5.73 -11.13 -6.65
C LEU A 77 6.76 -12.27 -6.73
N LYS A 78 6.97 -13.02 -5.65
CA LYS A 78 7.83 -14.23 -5.64
C LYS A 78 7.03 -15.53 -5.67
N ARG A 79 5.76 -15.48 -5.24
CA ARG A 79 4.91 -16.65 -5.01
C ARG A 79 4.19 -17.12 -6.27
N PHE A 80 3.74 -16.19 -7.11
CA PHE A 80 2.95 -16.53 -8.29
C PHE A 80 3.85 -16.77 -9.50
N ASP A 81 3.60 -17.88 -10.21
CA ASP A 81 4.35 -18.27 -11.41
C ASP A 81 3.80 -17.61 -12.68
N SER A 82 2.57 -17.09 -12.61
CA SER A 82 1.94 -16.34 -13.71
C SER A 82 1.52 -14.94 -13.29
N ASP A 83 1.59 -14.01 -14.24
CA ASP A 83 1.13 -12.63 -14.03
C ASP A 83 -0.39 -12.55 -13.85
N GLY A 84 -1.16 -13.40 -14.54
CA GLY A 84 -2.60 -13.53 -14.39
C GLY A 84 -3.04 -13.88 -12.96
N GLU A 85 -2.38 -14.86 -12.32
CA GLU A 85 -2.66 -15.23 -10.93
C GLU A 85 -2.30 -14.10 -9.96
N PHE A 86 -1.17 -13.42 -10.19
CA PHE A 86 -0.80 -12.25 -9.41
C PHE A 86 -1.89 -11.17 -9.47
N TRP A 87 -2.39 -10.84 -10.66
CA TRP A 87 -3.40 -9.78 -10.81
C TRP A 87 -4.76 -10.18 -10.22
N ALA A 88 -5.19 -11.44 -10.38
CA ALA A 88 -6.40 -11.94 -9.75
C ALA A 88 -6.33 -11.87 -8.21
N TRP A 89 -5.18 -12.23 -7.63
CA TRP A 89 -4.93 -12.07 -6.20
C TRP A 89 -4.88 -10.59 -5.79
N PHE A 90 -4.19 -9.75 -6.56
CA PHE A 90 -4.03 -8.33 -6.27
C PHE A 90 -5.38 -7.60 -6.21
N ASP A 91 -6.25 -7.85 -7.19
CA ASP A 91 -7.58 -7.24 -7.23
C ASP A 91 -8.45 -7.67 -6.04
N ARG A 92 -8.33 -8.94 -5.61
CA ARG A 92 -9.06 -9.50 -4.48
C ARG A 92 -8.55 -8.98 -3.13
N GLU A 93 -7.26 -9.12 -2.86
CA GLU A 93 -6.68 -8.89 -1.52
C GLU A 93 -6.19 -7.44 -1.30
N ILE A 94 -5.68 -6.78 -2.34
CA ILE A 94 -5.07 -5.45 -2.20
C ILE A 94 -6.09 -4.35 -2.53
N VAL A 95 -6.78 -4.50 -3.66
CA VAL A 95 -7.79 -3.51 -4.09
C VAL A 95 -9.10 -3.73 -3.35
N GLY A 96 -9.44 -4.97 -2.98
CA GLY A 96 -10.74 -5.30 -2.38
C GLY A 96 -11.88 -5.28 -3.39
N ASN A 97 -11.56 -5.38 -4.69
CA ASN A 97 -12.55 -5.46 -5.76
C ASN A 97 -12.95 -6.91 -5.99
N LEU A 98 -13.68 -7.51 -5.05
CA LEU A 98 -14.58 -8.60 -5.41
C LEU A 98 -15.82 -7.95 -6.04
N ARG A 99 -15.85 -7.88 -7.37
CA ARG A 99 -17.12 -7.75 -8.10
C ARG A 99 -17.89 -9.04 -7.85
N GLY A 100 -18.75 -9.02 -6.84
CA GLY A 100 -19.94 -9.87 -6.82
C GLY A 100 -20.95 -9.35 -7.83
#